data_AF-A0AAQ3JUD6-F1
#
_entry.id   AF-A0AAQ3JUD6-F1
#
_cell.length_a   1.000
_cell.length_b   1.000
_cell.length_c   1.000
_cell.angle_alpha   90.00
_cell.angle_beta   90.00
_cell.angle_gamma   90.00
#
_symmetry.space_group_name_H-M   'P 1'
#
loop_
_entity.id
_entity.type
_entity.pdbx_description
1 polymer ?
#
loop_
_entity_poly.entity_id
_entity_poly.type
_entity_poly.pdbx_seq_one_letter_code
_entity_poly.pdbx_strand_id
1 'polypeptide(L)'
;MGRSRRQLRAMLRKNWLLKIRHPFATFAEILLPTVVMLMLIGIRSRADTQIHPVQAYIRKGMFLEVGKSEISPSFDSFLKLLFMNGEHLAFAPDTNDTMKMLEVLSWKFPLLKMIGTIYKDEADLENYIRSELYGVNDQGTYQILESREQ
;
A
#
# COMPACT_ATOMS: atom_id res chain seq x y z
N MET A 1 11.41 -56.02 6.77
CA MET A 1 11.17 -54.63 7.27
C MET A 1 10.89 -54.55 8.78
N GLY A 2 11.46 -55.42 9.65
CA GLY A 2 11.19 -55.41 11.10
C GLY A 2 12.30 -54.86 12.01
N ARG A 3 13.57 -54.85 11.55
CA ARG A 3 14.73 -54.43 12.36
C ARG A 3 14.78 -52.91 12.59
N SER A 4 14.54 -52.11 11.55
CA SER A 4 14.60 -50.64 11.62
C SER A 4 13.56 -50.06 12.60
N ARG A 5 12.30 -50.52 12.57
CA ARG A 5 11.26 -50.09 13.53
C ARG A 5 11.62 -50.44 14.99
N ARG A 6 12.24 -51.61 15.22
CA ARG A 6 12.68 -52.03 16.56
C ARG A 6 13.86 -51.20 17.05
N GLN A 7 14.80 -50.85 16.17
CA GLN A 7 15.91 -49.95 16.48
C GLN A 7 15.44 -48.52 16.77
N LEU A 8 14.53 -47.97 15.96
CA LEU A 8 13.94 -46.65 16.19
C LEU A 8 13.22 -46.58 17.54
N ARG A 9 12.46 -47.62 17.91
CA ARG A 9 11.78 -47.69 19.21
C ARG A 9 12.77 -47.70 20.38
N ALA A 10 13.91 -48.39 20.24
CA ALA A 10 14.96 -48.38 21.26
C ALA A 10 15.64 -47.01 21.36
N MET A 11 15.91 -46.35 20.23
CA MET A 11 16.49 -45.00 20.18
C MET A 11 15.55 -43.96 20.80
N LEU A 12 14.26 -44.00 20.48
CA LEU A 12 13.26 -43.09 21.05
C LEU A 12 13.08 -43.33 22.56
N ARG A 13 13.09 -44.58 23.03
CA ARG A 13 13.05 -44.88 24.48
C ARG A 13 14.27 -44.32 25.21
N LYS A 14 15.46 -44.38 24.61
CA LYS A 14 16.67 -43.79 25.18
C LYS A 14 16.55 -42.26 25.29
N ASN A 15 16.12 -41.60 24.22
CA ASN A 15 15.88 -40.14 24.21
C ASN A 15 14.79 -39.73 25.19
N TRP A 16 13.73 -40.53 25.31
CA TRP A 16 12.66 -40.33 26.29
C TRP A 16 13.17 -40.42 27.74
N LEU A 17 14.01 -41.41 28.04
CA LEU A 17 14.58 -41.59 29.38
C LEU A 17 15.56 -40.48 29.75
N LEU A 18 16.34 -39.99 28.78
CA LEU A 18 17.18 -38.79 28.92
C LEU A 18 16.33 -37.53 29.18
N LYS A 19 15.18 -37.41 28.50
CA LYS A 19 14.27 -36.26 28.66
C LYS A 19 13.59 -36.24 30.04
N ILE A 20 13.24 -37.40 30.59
CA ILE A 20 12.71 -37.54 31.96
C ILE A 20 13.76 -37.22 33.02
N ARG A 21 15.04 -37.57 32.79
CA ARG A 21 16.13 -37.31 33.75
C ARG A 21 16.45 -35.82 33.90
N HIS A 22 16.15 -35.00 32.90
CA HIS A 22 16.35 -33.55 32.92
C HIS A 22 15.01 -32.81 32.74
N PRO A 23 14.11 -32.88 33.74
CA PRO A 23 12.78 -32.28 33.64
C PRO A 23 12.85 -30.76 33.48
N PHE A 24 13.83 -30.11 34.12
CA PHE A 24 14.04 -28.66 34.02
C PHE A 24 14.45 -28.19 32.63
N ALA A 25 15.33 -28.94 31.95
CA ALA A 25 15.76 -28.60 30.59
C ALA A 25 14.60 -28.74 29.59
N THR A 26 13.81 -29.82 29.72
CA THR A 26 12.61 -30.04 28.91
C THR A 26 11.55 -28.98 29.16
N PHE A 27 11.38 -28.55 30.42
CA PHE A 27 10.46 -27.49 30.76
C PHE A 27 10.91 -26.14 30.19
N ALA A 28 12.21 -25.81 30.26
CA ALA A 28 12.76 -24.61 29.64
C ALA A 28 12.60 -24.60 28.10
N GLU A 29 12.77 -25.74 27.44
CA GLU A 29 12.58 -25.91 25.99
C GLU A 29 11.15 -25.54 25.54
N ILE A 30 10.14 -25.78 26.37
CA ILE A 30 8.74 -25.45 26.10
C ILE A 30 8.39 -24.04 26.61
N LEU A 31 8.94 -23.66 27.76
CA LEU A 31 8.65 -22.38 28.40
C LEU A 31 9.27 -21.19 27.65
N LEU A 32 10.47 -21.34 27.09
CA LEU A 32 11.10 -20.27 26.31
C LEU A 32 10.25 -19.81 25.11
N PRO A 33 9.86 -20.69 24.16
CA PRO A 33 9.07 -20.26 23.00
C PRO A 33 7.69 -19.74 23.40
N THR A 34 7.08 -20.26 24.46
CA THR A 34 5.80 -19.76 24.95
C THR A 34 5.90 -18.35 25.55
N VAL A 35 6.94 -18.07 26.34
CA VAL A 35 7.20 -16.73 26.87
C VAL A 35 7.46 -15.73 25.74
N VAL A 36 8.28 -16.10 24.74
CA VAL A 36 8.53 -15.24 23.57
C VAL A 36 7.23 -14.95 22.81
N MET A 37 6.39 -15.97 22.59
CA MET A 37 5.12 -15.78 21.89
C MET A 37 4.18 -14.85 22.66
N LEU A 38 4.09 -15.00 23.99
CA LEU A 38 3.29 -14.10 24.84
C LEU A 38 3.82 -12.66 24.82
N MET A 39 5.14 -12.48 24.80
CA MET A 39 5.76 -11.15 24.70
C MET A 39 5.43 -10.47 23.37
N LEU A 40 5.51 -11.20 22.25
CA LEU A 40 5.16 -10.68 20.93
C LEU A 40 3.67 -10.31 20.83
N ILE A 41 2.79 -11.11 21.43
CA ILE A 41 1.36 -10.79 21.52
C ILE A 41 1.13 -9.54 22.36
N GLY A 42 1.82 -9.41 23.50
CA GLY A 42 1.75 -8.22 24.34
C GLY A 42 2.24 -6.96 23.63
N ILE A 43 3.36 -7.05 22.91
CA ILE A 43 3.88 -5.97 22.07
C ILE A 43 2.85 -5.64 20.99
N ARG A 44 2.33 -6.62 20.26
CA ARG A 44 1.31 -6.40 19.21
C ARG A 44 0.03 -5.77 19.77
N SER A 45 -0.38 -6.13 20.98
CA SER A 45 -1.60 -5.59 21.60
C SER A 45 -1.42 -4.17 22.12
N ARG A 46 -0.19 -3.76 22.47
CA ARG A 46 0.14 -2.39 22.91
C ARG A 46 0.66 -1.51 21.78
N ALA A 47 1.16 -2.11 20.71
CA ALA A 47 1.50 -1.46 19.45
C ALA A 47 0.21 -1.07 18.76
N ASP A 48 -0.34 0.01 19.29
CA ASP A 48 -1.36 0.89 18.77
C ASP A 48 -1.87 0.53 17.37
N THR A 49 -2.86 -0.36 17.30
CA THR A 49 -3.76 -0.44 16.14
C THR A 49 -4.93 0.50 16.35
N GLN A 50 -4.69 1.69 16.91
CA GLN A 50 -5.61 2.81 16.73
C GLN A 50 -5.58 3.12 15.24
N ILE A 51 -6.52 2.53 14.51
CA ILE A 51 -6.89 3.01 13.19
C ILE A 51 -7.33 4.45 13.45
N HIS A 52 -6.44 5.41 13.16
CA HIS A 52 -6.80 6.81 13.28
C HIS A 52 -8.11 6.99 12.53
N PRO A 53 -9.17 7.52 13.16
CA PRO A 53 -10.38 7.83 12.44
C PRO A 53 -9.98 8.71 11.25
N VAL A 54 -10.56 8.47 10.08
CA VAL A 54 -10.33 9.27 8.87
C VAL A 54 -10.78 10.70 9.16
N GLN A 55 -9.91 11.47 9.82
CA GLN A 55 -10.10 12.88 10.07
C GLN A 55 -9.38 13.59 8.95
N ALA A 56 -10.11 14.42 8.22
CA ALA A 56 -9.50 15.34 7.29
C ALA A 56 -8.46 16.17 8.05
N TYR A 57 -7.18 16.02 7.68
CA TYR A 57 -6.09 16.78 8.26
C TYR A 57 -6.31 18.30 8.03
N ILE A 58 -7.08 18.64 7.00
CA ILE A 58 -7.46 20.01 6.64
C ILE A 58 -8.72 20.42 7.41
N ARG A 59 -8.60 21.45 8.26
CA ARG A 59 -9.71 22.07 9.01
C ARG A 59 -10.05 23.44 8.40
N LYS A 60 -11.32 23.84 8.46
CA LYS A 60 -11.79 25.15 8.00
C LYS A 60 -11.06 26.28 8.76
N GLY A 61 -10.33 27.13 8.05
CA GLY A 61 -9.50 28.21 8.63
C GLY A 61 -8.01 27.89 8.78
N MET A 62 -7.58 26.69 8.38
CA MET A 62 -6.16 26.34 8.30
C MET A 62 -5.54 26.95 7.04
N PHE A 63 -4.53 27.80 7.22
CA PHE A 63 -3.72 28.30 6.12
C PHE A 63 -2.65 27.26 5.79
N LEU A 64 -2.81 26.56 4.67
CA LEU A 64 -1.81 25.64 4.16
C LEU A 64 -0.79 26.40 3.31
N GLU A 65 0.46 26.42 3.75
CA GLU A 65 1.58 26.86 2.90
C GLU A 65 1.96 25.71 1.95
N VAL A 66 1.34 25.71 0.77
CA VAL A 66 1.63 24.74 -0.28
C VAL A 66 3.05 24.99 -0.83
N GLY A 67 3.95 24.01 -0.67
CA GLY A 67 5.29 24.04 -1.28
C GLY A 67 6.48 24.38 -0.37
N LYS A 68 6.31 24.53 0.95
CA LYS A 68 7.43 24.66 1.92
C LYS A 68 7.91 23.34 2.53
N SER A 69 7.44 22.22 2.01
CA SER A 69 7.93 20.91 2.43
C SER A 69 9.26 20.63 1.73
N GLU A 70 10.35 20.52 2.49
CA GLU A 70 11.66 20.09 1.98
C GLU A 70 11.65 18.62 1.50
N ILE A 71 10.58 17.89 1.81
CA ILE A 71 10.45 16.44 1.58
C ILE A 71 9.76 16.15 0.24
N SER A 72 8.90 17.05 -0.25
CA SER A 72 8.08 16.83 -1.44
C SER A 72 8.62 17.63 -2.63
N PRO A 73 8.80 17.03 -3.82
CA PRO A 73 9.20 17.76 -5.01
C PRO A 73 8.15 18.83 -5.37
N SER A 74 8.60 19.88 -6.08
CA SER A 74 7.68 20.89 -6.58
C SER A 74 6.65 20.27 -7.51
N PHE A 75 5.44 20.83 -7.56
CA PHE A 75 4.38 20.31 -8.43
C PHE A 75 4.82 20.28 -9.91
N ASP A 76 5.60 21.27 -10.36
CA ASP A 76 6.16 21.27 -11.72
C ASP A 76 7.11 20.08 -11.98
N SER A 77 7.99 19.78 -11.02
CA SER A 77 8.88 18.61 -11.09
C SER A 77 8.11 17.30 -11.10
N PHE A 78 7.02 17.22 -10.33
CA PHE A 78 6.13 16.07 -10.30
C PHE A 78 5.40 15.87 -11.65
N LEU A 79 4.87 16.94 -12.25
CA LEU A 79 4.23 16.86 -13.57
C LEU A 79 5.21 16.44 -14.67
N LYS A 80 6.47 16.90 -14.60
CA LYS A 80 7.52 16.46 -15.53
C LYS A 80 7.83 14.97 -15.37
N LEU A 81 7.89 14.48 -14.14
CA LEU A 81 8.12 13.06 -13.87
C LEU A 81 6.98 12.20 -14.41
N LEU A 82 5.73 12.59 -14.16
CA LEU A 82 4.55 11.90 -14.70
C LEU A 82 4.61 11.84 -16.23
N PHE A 83 4.89 12.98 -16.88
CA PHE A 83 5.01 13.05 -18.33
C PHE A 83 6.14 12.16 -18.87
N MET A 84 7.31 12.12 -18.21
CA MET A 84 8.44 11.27 -18.60
C MET A 84 8.16 9.78 -18.44
N ASN A 85 7.38 9.41 -17.42
CA ASN A 85 7.02 8.02 -17.15
C ASN A 85 5.84 7.53 -18.01
N GLY A 86 5.13 8.43 -18.70
CA GLY A 86 3.88 8.11 -19.38
C GLY A 86 2.71 7.90 -18.42
N GLU A 87 2.80 8.43 -17.20
CA GLU A 87 1.77 8.36 -16.17
C GLU A 87 0.80 9.55 -16.29
N HIS A 88 -0.44 9.35 -15.86
CA HIS A 88 -1.50 10.35 -15.94
C HIS A 88 -2.08 10.69 -14.56
N LEU A 89 -2.63 11.89 -14.44
CA LEU A 89 -3.32 12.36 -13.26
C LEU A 89 -4.83 12.25 -13.48
N ALA A 90 -5.47 11.38 -12.70
CA ALA A 90 -6.90 11.14 -12.79
C ALA A 90 -7.71 12.23 -12.08
N PHE A 91 -8.74 12.74 -12.76
CA PHE A 91 -9.73 13.67 -12.24
C PHE A 91 -11.13 13.06 -12.36
N ALA A 92 -11.92 13.10 -11.29
CA ALA A 92 -13.32 12.68 -11.27
C ALA A 92 -14.09 13.54 -10.26
N PRO A 93 -15.40 13.80 -10.46
CA PRO A 93 -16.23 13.47 -11.63
C PRO A 93 -16.07 14.46 -12.81
N ASP A 94 -16.53 14.09 -14.01
CA ASP A 94 -16.58 14.93 -15.21
C ASP A 94 -17.70 15.98 -15.05
N THR A 95 -17.38 17.05 -14.33
CA THR A 95 -18.27 18.18 -14.13
C THR A 95 -17.67 19.45 -14.72
N ASN A 96 -18.55 20.41 -15.02
CA ASN A 96 -18.14 21.74 -15.50
C ASN A 96 -17.17 22.43 -14.51
N ASP A 97 -17.29 22.14 -13.22
CA ASP A 97 -16.40 22.68 -12.19
C ASP A 97 -15.02 22.03 -12.24
N THR A 98 -14.95 20.71 -12.46
CA THR A 98 -13.69 19.98 -12.68
C THR A 98 -12.97 20.49 -13.94
N MET A 99 -13.71 20.70 -15.03
CA MET A 99 -13.15 21.25 -16.27
C MET A 99 -12.59 22.68 -16.07
N LYS A 100 -13.35 23.57 -15.43
CA LYS A 100 -12.90 24.93 -15.12
C LYS A 100 -11.68 24.93 -14.19
N MET A 101 -11.67 24.06 -13.18
CA MET A 101 -10.52 23.88 -12.31
C MET A 101 -9.29 23.48 -13.11
N LEU A 102 -9.42 22.49 -14.01
CA LEU A 102 -8.33 22.03 -14.85
C LEU A 102 -7.84 23.15 -15.79
N GLU A 103 -8.76 23.92 -16.37
CA GLU A 103 -8.43 25.06 -17.24
C GLU A 103 -7.63 26.13 -16.50
N VAL A 104 -8.07 26.53 -15.30
CA VAL A 104 -7.39 27.53 -14.47
C VAL A 104 -6.02 27.02 -14.02
N LEU A 105 -5.92 25.75 -13.59
CA LEU A 105 -4.65 25.15 -13.19
C LEU A 105 -3.68 25.04 -14.37
N SER A 106 -4.21 24.79 -15.57
CA SER A 106 -3.41 24.68 -16.81
C SER A 106 -2.73 25.99 -17.20
N TRP A 107 -3.24 27.15 -16.78
CA TRP A 107 -2.55 28.43 -17.00
C TRP A 107 -1.22 28.52 -16.25
N LYS A 108 -1.15 27.92 -15.06
CA LYS A 108 0.07 27.87 -14.26
C LYS A 108 0.92 26.64 -14.56
N PHE A 109 0.28 25.52 -14.93
CA PHE A 109 0.90 24.23 -15.14
C PHE A 109 0.46 23.62 -16.48
N PRO A 110 1.08 24.00 -17.61
CA PRO A 110 0.61 23.60 -18.94
C PRO A 110 0.70 22.09 -19.19
N LEU A 111 1.64 21.39 -18.54
CA LEU A 111 1.78 19.93 -18.63
C LEU A 111 0.52 19.19 -18.17
N LEU A 112 -0.30 19.81 -17.31
CA LEU A 112 -1.52 19.23 -16.77
C LEU A 112 -2.54 18.88 -17.86
N LYS A 113 -2.55 19.61 -18.99
CA LYS A 113 -3.42 19.30 -20.14
C LYS A 113 -3.02 18.01 -20.85
N MET A 114 -1.75 17.65 -20.81
CA MET A 114 -1.22 16.46 -21.50
C MET A 114 -1.35 15.20 -20.65
N ILE A 115 -1.22 15.33 -19.33
CA ILE A 115 -1.26 14.19 -18.41
C ILE A 115 -2.60 14.03 -17.69
N GLY A 116 -3.50 15.01 -17.76
CA GLY A 116 -4.77 14.97 -17.04
C GLY A 116 -5.81 14.10 -17.75
N THR A 117 -6.29 13.06 -17.08
CA THR A 117 -7.37 12.19 -17.57
C THR A 117 -8.63 12.42 -16.76
N ILE A 118 -9.75 12.74 -17.41
CA ILE A 118 -11.03 12.98 -16.75
C ILE A 118 -11.91 11.72 -16.87
N TYR A 119 -12.37 11.21 -15.73
CA TYR A 119 -13.30 10.09 -15.61
C TYR A 119 -14.71 10.62 -15.38
N LYS A 120 -15.72 9.87 -15.84
CA LYS A 120 -17.12 10.30 -15.78
C LYS A 120 -17.59 10.50 -14.34
N ASP A 121 -17.36 9.49 -13.51
CA ASP A 121 -17.83 9.44 -12.12
C ASP A 121 -16.77 8.79 -11.22
N GLU A 122 -16.90 8.96 -9.90
CA GLU A 122 -16.03 8.30 -8.91
C GLU A 122 -16.07 6.76 -9.06
N ALA A 123 -17.23 6.20 -9.42
CA ALA A 123 -17.38 4.76 -9.66
C ALA A 123 -16.59 4.27 -10.88
N ASP A 124 -16.45 5.09 -11.92
CA ASP A 124 -15.67 4.77 -13.13
C ASP A 124 -14.18 4.73 -12.81
N LEU A 125 -13.71 5.72 -12.03
CA LEU A 125 -12.35 5.74 -11.49
C LEU A 125 -12.08 4.54 -10.56
N GLU A 126 -13.02 4.20 -9.68
CA GLU A 126 -12.86 3.04 -8.79
C GLU A 126 -12.83 1.71 -9.56
N ASN A 127 -13.63 1.58 -10.63
CA ASN A 127 -13.58 0.42 -11.52
C ASN A 127 -12.23 0.33 -12.25
N TYR A 128 -11.68 1.46 -12.71
CA TYR A 128 -10.34 1.48 -13.31
C TYR A 128 -9.28 1.01 -12.32
N ILE A 129 -9.27 1.56 -11.09
CA ILE A 129 -8.29 1.20 -10.04
C ILE A 129 -8.37 -0.29 -9.68
N ARG A 130 -9.57 -0.88 -9.72
CA ARG A 130 -9.79 -2.31 -9.43
C ARG A 130 -9.51 -3.23 -10.62
N SER A 131 -9.31 -2.69 -11.81
CA SER A 131 -9.06 -3.48 -13.02
C SER A 131 -7.62 -3.97 -13.08
N GLU A 132 -7.38 -5.03 -13.87
CA GLU A 132 -6.03 -5.56 -14.14
C GLU A 132 -5.15 -4.58 -14.95
N LEU A 133 -5.74 -3.51 -15.49
CA LEU A 133 -5.05 -2.46 -16.25
C LEU A 133 -4.37 -1.44 -15.33
N TYR A 134 -4.79 -1.33 -14.07
CA TYR A 134 -4.23 -0.37 -13.13
C TYR A 134 -2.77 -0.70 -12.80
N GLY A 135 -1.86 0.23 -13.11
CA GLY A 135 -0.42 0.08 -12.87
C GLY A 135 0.32 -0.68 -13.98
N VAL A 136 -0.37 -1.08 -15.06
CA VAL A 136 0.28 -1.49 -16.31
C VAL A 136 0.56 -0.21 -17.10
N ASN A 137 1.77 -0.05 -17.64
CA ASN A 137 2.22 1.17 -18.28
C ASN A 137 1.30 1.52 -19.48
N ASP A 138 0.33 2.42 -19.26
CA ASP A 138 -0.70 2.82 -20.23
C ASP A 138 -0.03 3.70 -21.31
N GLN A 139 0.72 3.09 -22.22
CA GLN A 139 1.30 3.76 -23.39
C GLN A 139 0.23 4.13 -24.45
N GLY A 140 -1.05 4.14 -24.11
CA GLY A 140 -2.14 3.90 -25.06
C GLY A 140 -3.30 4.90 -25.09
N THR A 141 -3.21 6.10 -24.50
CA THR A 141 -4.38 7.01 -24.43
C THR A 141 -4.18 8.36 -25.12
N TYR A 142 -3.45 8.38 -26.24
CA TYR A 142 -3.49 9.52 -27.18
C TYR A 142 -4.73 9.51 -28.11
N GLN A 143 -5.65 8.53 -27.99
CA GLN A 143 -6.77 8.39 -28.93
C GLN A 143 -8.07 9.12 -28.56
N ILE A 144 -8.24 9.60 -27.33
CA ILE A 144 -9.57 10.12 -26.90
C ILE A 144 -9.74 11.62 -27.20
N LEU A 145 -8.66 12.37 -27.44
CA LEU A 145 -8.77 13.79 -27.81
C LEU A 145 -8.86 14.02 -29.34
N GLU A 146 -8.34 13.13 -30.19
CA GLU A 146 -8.51 13.22 -31.65
C GLU A 146 -9.91 12.78 -32.13
N SER A 147 -10.62 11.98 -31.34
CA SER A 147 -11.95 11.45 -31.73
C SER A 147 -13.10 12.46 -31.57
N ARG A 148 -12.82 13.71 -31.21
CA ARG A 148 -13.83 14.79 -31.08
C ARG A 148 -13.63 15.97 -32.05
N GLU A 149 -12.64 15.92 -32.92
CA GLU A 149 -12.45 16.91 -34.00
C GLU A 149 -12.92 16.44 -35.39
N GLN A 150 -13.75 15.39 -35.47
CA GLN A 150 -14.50 15.01 -36.69
C GLN A 150 -16.00 14.91 -36.44
#